data_AF-A0A934BYG7-F1
#
_entry.id   AF-A0A934BYG7-F1
#
_cell.length_a   1.000
_cell.length_b   1.000
_cell.length_c   1.000
_cell.angle_alpha   90.00
_cell.angle_beta   90.00
_cell.angle_gamma   90.00
#
_symmetry.space_group_name_H-M   'P 1'
#
loop_
_entity.id
_entity.type
_entity.pdbx_description
1 polymer ?
#
loop_
_entity_poly.entity_id
_entity_poly.type
_entity_poly.pdbx_seq_one_letter_code
_entity_poly.pdbx_strand_id
1 'polypeptide(L)'
;MKRSKSVKLVLLGGLSAGALAGCDSSPSQPGAFRPGNVYTNNYYVARLGYYHAPSRAWFPLPYNHYDAKRNAYYHGGAWSPTPQMTITNLSEPTSEALRAARAATAPAGTVRRSGFGSTSRYHGVYS
;
A
#
# COMPACT_ATOMS: atom_id res chain seq x y z
N MET A 1 -50.16 -19.86 -11.19
CA MET A 1 -49.20 -19.48 -12.25
C MET A 1 -47.95 -18.90 -11.60
N LYS A 2 -46.80 -19.57 -11.73
CA LYS A 2 -45.51 -19.25 -11.09
C LYS A 2 -44.70 -18.34 -12.03
N ARG A 3 -44.29 -17.14 -11.61
CA ARG A 3 -43.42 -16.26 -12.43
C ARG A 3 -42.01 -16.26 -11.83
N SER A 4 -41.06 -16.95 -12.44
CA SER A 4 -39.63 -16.74 -12.17
C SER A 4 -39.10 -15.67 -13.12
N LYS A 5 -38.28 -14.75 -12.60
CA LYS A 5 -37.55 -13.77 -13.40
C LYS A 5 -36.06 -14.13 -13.35
N SER A 6 -35.46 -14.38 -14.50
CA SER A 6 -34.03 -14.65 -14.63
C SER A 6 -33.27 -13.33 -14.73
N VAL A 7 -32.32 -13.09 -13.83
CA VAL A 7 -31.42 -11.92 -13.88
C VAL A 7 -30.07 -12.38 -14.44
N LYS A 8 -29.61 -11.77 -15.53
CA LYS A 8 -28.28 -11.99 -16.11
C LYS A 8 -27.34 -10.88 -15.64
N LEU A 9 -26.29 -11.25 -14.93
CA LEU A 9 -25.20 -10.36 -14.54
C LEU A 9 -24.23 -10.24 -15.72
N VAL A 10 -24.08 -9.03 -16.28
CA VAL A 10 -23.07 -8.74 -17.30
C VAL A 10 -21.91 -8.03 -16.61
N LEU A 11 -20.77 -8.72 -16.53
CA LEU A 11 -19.52 -8.18 -16.00
C LEU A 11 -18.80 -7.41 -17.12
N LEU A 12 -19.02 -6.10 -17.20
CA LEU A 12 -18.25 -5.23 -18.09
C LEU A 12 -16.85 -5.01 -17.48
N GLY A 13 -15.88 -5.82 -17.92
CA GLY A 13 -14.48 -5.67 -17.60
C GLY A 13 -13.89 -4.43 -18.26
N GLY A 14 -13.79 -3.33 -17.52
CA GLY A 14 -13.04 -2.14 -17.91
C GLY A 14 -11.56 -2.30 -17.56
N LEU A 15 -10.77 -2.91 -18.45
CA LEU A 15 -9.31 -2.84 -18.42
C LEU A 15 -8.87 -1.48 -18.97
N SER A 16 -8.84 -0.45 -18.13
CA SER A 16 -8.22 0.83 -18.49
C SER A 16 -6.71 0.72 -18.34
N ALA A 17 -6.05 0.27 -19.40
CA ALA A 17 -4.62 0.51 -19.61
C ALA A 17 -4.43 1.99 -19.98
N GLY A 18 -4.00 2.79 -19.02
CA GLY A 18 -3.56 4.17 -19.23
C GLY A 18 -2.19 4.36 -18.61
N ALA A 19 -1.14 4.19 -19.42
CA ALA A 19 0.15 4.81 -19.14
C ALA A 19 0.05 6.29 -19.53
N LEU A 20 0.67 7.18 -18.76
CA LEU A 20 1.52 8.29 -19.20
C LEU A 20 1.88 9.15 -17.98
N ALA A 21 3.14 9.58 -17.95
CA ALA A 21 3.75 10.38 -16.92
C ALA A 21 3.01 11.71 -16.71
N GLY A 22 2.73 12.03 -15.45
CA GLY A 22 2.33 13.36 -14.99
C GLY A 22 3.24 13.77 -13.86
N CYS A 23 4.19 14.67 -14.16
CA CYS A 23 4.97 15.40 -13.18
C CYS A 23 4.08 16.44 -12.52
N ASP A 24 3.12 16.01 -11.70
CA ASP A 24 2.24 16.92 -10.98
C ASP A 24 2.58 16.88 -9.49
N SER A 25 3.26 17.93 -9.05
CA SER A 25 3.35 18.30 -7.64
C SER A 25 1.98 18.81 -7.18
N SER A 26 1.01 17.91 -7.11
CA SER A 26 -0.25 18.13 -6.42
C SER A 26 -0.01 17.90 -4.93
N PRO A 27 -0.33 18.85 -4.03
CA PRO A 27 -0.15 18.70 -2.58
C PRO A 27 -1.07 17.62 -1.95
N SER A 28 -1.81 16.89 -2.77
CA SER A 28 -2.79 15.85 -2.42
C SER A 28 -2.39 14.44 -2.88
N GLN A 29 -1.16 14.21 -3.35
CA GLN A 29 -0.64 12.84 -3.40
C GLN A 29 -0.25 12.39 -1.97
N PRO A 30 -0.73 11.22 -1.48
CA PRO A 30 -0.23 10.61 -0.24
C PRO A 30 1.28 10.44 -0.36
N GLY A 31 2.01 11.34 0.30
CA GLY A 31 3.43 11.54 0.06
C GLY A 31 4.19 10.26 0.27
N ALA A 32 4.96 9.84 -0.74
CA ALA A 32 5.94 8.79 -0.57
C ALA A 32 6.79 9.11 0.68
N PHE A 33 6.94 8.13 1.57
CA PHE A 33 7.77 8.33 2.76
C PHE A 33 9.23 8.58 2.33
N ARG A 34 9.85 9.58 2.95
CA ARG A 34 11.27 9.92 2.81
C ARG A 34 12.01 9.67 4.13
N PRO A 35 13.18 9.01 4.09
CA PRO A 35 14.11 8.98 5.22
C PRO A 35 14.53 10.41 5.61
N GLY A 36 14.69 10.68 6.91
CA GLY A 36 15.09 12.00 7.42
C GLY A 36 13.95 13.02 7.52
N ASN A 37 12.73 12.66 7.14
CA ASN A 37 11.55 13.49 7.39
C ASN A 37 10.94 13.17 8.76
N VAL A 38 10.38 14.20 9.37
CA VAL A 38 9.46 14.10 10.51
C VAL A 38 8.03 13.96 10.03
N TYR A 39 7.23 13.14 10.71
CA TYR A 39 5.83 12.91 10.38
C TYR A 39 4.95 13.16 11.60
N THR A 40 3.80 13.78 11.37
CA THR A 40 2.79 13.98 12.41
C THR A 40 1.99 12.70 12.65
N ASN A 41 1.36 12.59 13.81
CA ASN A 41 0.34 11.57 14.05
C ASN A 41 -0.71 11.58 12.93
N ASN A 42 -1.11 10.38 12.52
CA ASN A 42 -2.09 10.14 11.46
C ASN A 42 -1.68 10.61 10.07
N TYR A 43 -0.40 10.94 9.84
CA TYR A 43 0.08 11.17 8.48
C TYR A 43 -0.07 9.90 7.64
N TYR A 44 -0.86 9.97 6.58
CA TYR A 44 -1.19 8.81 5.75
C TYR A 44 -0.22 8.66 4.59
N VAL A 45 0.31 7.45 4.41
CA VAL A 45 1.12 7.05 3.27
C VAL A 45 0.47 5.85 2.59
N ALA A 46 0.26 5.96 1.28
CA ALA A 46 -0.29 4.85 0.50
C ALA A 46 0.57 3.58 0.66
N ARG A 47 -0.09 2.42 0.80
CA ARG A 47 0.52 1.09 1.07
C ARG A 47 1.14 0.90 2.46
N LEU A 48 1.32 1.95 3.26
CA LEU A 48 1.86 1.85 4.62
C LEU A 48 0.80 2.10 5.71
N GLY A 49 -0.16 2.98 5.45
CA GLY A 49 -1.19 3.37 6.41
C GLY A 49 -0.84 4.66 7.14
N TYR A 50 -1.23 4.74 8.42
CA TYR A 50 -1.16 5.93 9.27
C TYR A 50 0.11 5.91 10.13
N TYR A 51 0.84 7.01 10.13
CA TYR A 51 2.00 7.17 10.99
C TYR A 51 1.58 7.41 12.45
N HIS A 52 2.17 6.65 13.37
CA HIS A 52 2.02 6.85 14.81
C HIS A 52 3.32 7.44 15.36
N ALA A 53 3.32 8.72 15.70
CA ALA A 53 4.51 9.45 16.17
C ALA A 53 5.12 8.86 17.46
N PRO A 54 4.34 8.42 18.47
CA PRO A 54 4.91 7.78 19.66
C PRO A 54 5.61 6.44 19.35
N SER A 55 5.10 5.68 18.37
CA SER A 55 5.66 4.39 17.96
C SER A 55 6.68 4.50 16.83
N ARG A 56 6.81 5.69 16.23
CA ARG A 56 7.76 6.02 15.15
C ARG A 56 7.66 5.08 13.94
N ALA A 57 6.45 4.61 13.61
CA ALA A 57 6.17 3.63 12.56
C ALA A 57 4.78 3.82 11.95
N TRP A 58 4.49 3.10 10.86
CA TRP A 58 3.19 3.12 10.17
C TRP A 58 2.32 1.92 10.54
N PHE A 59 1.02 2.16 10.63
CA PHE A 59 0.03 1.18 11.05
C PHE A 59 -1.26 1.25 10.20
N PRO A 60 -2.03 0.16 10.10
CA PRO A 60 -3.23 0.09 9.25
C PRO A 60 -4.37 1.02 9.67
N LEU A 61 -4.47 1.36 10.95
CA LEU A 61 -5.55 2.20 11.48
C LEU A 61 -4.97 3.48 12.09
N PRO A 62 -5.75 4.58 12.15
CA PRO A 62 -5.33 5.81 12.80
C PRO A 62 -4.97 5.61 14.27
N TYR A 63 -4.11 6.49 14.79
CA TYR A 63 -3.74 6.57 16.18
C TYR A 63 -4.96 6.90 17.03
N ASN A 64 -5.20 6.11 18.09
CA ASN A 64 -6.40 6.16 18.93
C ASN A 64 -7.71 5.89 18.16
N HIS A 65 -7.68 5.10 17.10
CA HIS A 65 -8.92 4.66 16.44
C HIS A 65 -9.76 3.77 17.36
N TYR A 66 -11.00 4.16 17.63
CA TYR A 66 -11.93 3.39 18.44
C TYR A 66 -12.73 2.39 17.59
N ASP A 67 -12.77 1.13 18.04
CA ASP A 67 -13.62 0.08 17.47
C ASP A 67 -14.72 -0.31 18.47
N ALA A 68 -15.97 -0.08 18.09
CA ALA A 68 -17.14 -0.34 18.93
C ALA A 68 -17.41 -1.83 19.16
N LYS A 69 -17.03 -2.73 18.24
CA LYS A 69 -17.19 -4.18 18.41
C LYS A 69 -16.21 -4.72 19.44
N ARG A 70 -15.00 -4.14 19.48
CA ARG A 70 -13.94 -4.50 20.44
C ARG A 70 -14.02 -3.71 21.74
N ASN A 71 -14.75 -2.59 21.73
CA ASN A 71 -14.78 -1.60 22.79
C ASN A 71 -13.35 -1.19 23.22
N ALA A 72 -12.49 -0.93 22.25
CA ALA A 72 -11.07 -0.67 22.47
C ALA A 72 -10.51 0.34 21.46
N TYR A 73 -9.39 0.96 21.81
CA TYR A 73 -8.64 1.92 21.02
C TYR A 73 -7.39 1.28 20.43
N TYR A 74 -7.16 1.51 19.15
CA TYR A 74 -5.96 1.06 18.46
C TYR A 74 -4.88 2.13 18.48
N HIS A 75 -3.68 1.76 18.91
CA HIS A 75 -2.49 2.61 18.87
C HIS A 75 -1.24 1.74 18.89
N GLY A 76 -0.19 2.18 18.22
CA GLY A 76 1.11 1.48 18.19
C GLY A 76 1.10 0.00 17.79
N GLY A 77 0.07 -0.49 17.09
CA GLY A 77 -0.06 -1.91 16.73
C GLY A 77 -0.87 -2.76 17.71
N ALA A 78 -1.29 -2.19 18.84
CA ALA A 78 -2.02 -2.89 19.89
C ALA A 78 -3.41 -2.27 20.11
N TRP A 79 -4.25 -3.02 20.83
CA TRP A 79 -5.56 -2.57 21.30
C TRP A 79 -5.51 -2.33 22.80
N SER A 80 -6.09 -1.23 23.26
CA SER A 80 -6.16 -0.85 24.67
C SER A 80 -7.59 -0.44 25.05
N PRO A 81 -8.06 -0.68 26.28
CA PRO A 81 -9.37 -0.20 26.73
C PRO A 81 -9.44 1.34 26.81
N THR A 82 -8.30 2.02 26.92
CA THR A 82 -8.21 3.49 27.00
C THR A 82 -7.37 4.06 25.87
N PRO A 83 -7.64 5.29 25.40
CA PRO A 83 -6.81 5.94 24.41
C PRO A 83 -5.42 6.25 24.97
N GLN A 84 -4.39 6.17 24.13
CA GLN A 84 -3.04 6.53 24.54
C GLN A 84 -2.88 8.05 24.51
N MET A 85 -2.73 8.63 25.70
CA MET A 85 -2.51 10.06 25.91
C MET A 85 -1.01 10.33 25.91
N THR A 86 -0.48 10.84 24.81
CA THR A 86 0.95 11.17 24.67
C THR A 86 1.11 12.49 23.94
N ILE A 87 2.02 13.34 24.43
CA ILE A 87 2.28 14.66 23.85
C ILE A 87 3.07 14.59 22.53
N THR A 88 3.74 13.47 22.27
CA THR A 88 4.52 13.23 21.05
C THR A 88 3.59 13.13 19.84
N ASN A 89 3.42 14.24 19.15
CA ASN A 89 2.61 14.36 17.93
C ASN A 89 3.43 14.38 16.65
N LEU A 90 4.75 14.53 16.74
CA LEU A 90 5.69 14.64 15.63
C LEU A 90 6.98 13.87 15.96
N SER A 91 7.43 13.00 15.06
CA SER A 91 8.69 12.28 15.24
C SER A 91 9.25 11.75 13.92
N GLU A 92 10.52 11.35 13.94
CA GLU A 92 11.15 10.66 12.81
C GLU A 92 10.96 9.14 12.91
N PRO A 93 10.71 8.43 11.79
CA PRO A 93 10.56 6.98 11.78
C PRO A 93 11.84 6.28 12.25
N THR A 94 11.71 5.11 12.89
CA THR A 94 12.87 4.27 13.20
C THR A 94 13.50 3.70 11.92
N SER A 95 14.78 3.32 11.98
CA SER A 95 15.47 2.65 10.87
C SER A 95 14.77 1.37 10.43
N GLU A 96 14.20 0.63 11.38
CA GLU A 96 13.40 -0.56 11.11
C GLU A 96 12.09 -0.23 10.38
N ALA A 97 11.35 0.79 10.83
CA ALA A 97 10.13 1.24 10.17
C ALA A 97 10.41 1.69 8.73
N LEU A 98 11.54 2.37 8.49
CA LEU A 98 11.97 2.74 7.14
C LEU A 98 12.27 1.51 6.27
N ARG A 99 12.93 0.50 6.83
CA ARG A 99 13.22 -0.76 6.10
C ARG A 99 11.92 -1.49 5.74
N ALA A 100 10.98 -1.60 6.68
CA ALA A 100 9.67 -2.19 6.43
C ALA A 100 8.88 -1.40 5.38
N ALA A 101 8.90 -0.06 5.47
CA ALA A 101 8.25 0.82 4.51
C ALA A 101 8.80 0.67 3.09
N ARG A 102 10.14 0.56 2.94
CA ARG A 102 10.78 0.29 1.64
C ARG A 102 10.35 -1.05 1.07
N ALA A 103 10.31 -2.10 1.90
CA ALA A 103 9.86 -3.42 1.46
C ALA A 103 8.38 -3.40 1.01
N ALA A 104 7.50 -2.75 1.78
CA ALA A 104 6.08 -2.66 1.48
C ALA A 104 5.77 -1.80 0.24
N THR A 105 6.60 -0.81 -0.05
CA THR A 105 6.43 0.12 -1.19
C THR A 105 7.23 -0.30 -2.42
N ALA A 106 8.08 -1.33 -2.31
CA ALA A 106 8.84 -1.84 -3.43
C ALA A 106 7.90 -2.12 -4.62
N PRO A 107 8.28 -1.75 -5.85
CA PRO A 107 7.53 -2.15 -7.03
C PRO A 107 7.46 -3.68 -7.00
N ALA A 108 6.25 -4.21 -7.17
CA ALA A 108 6.09 -5.64 -7.41
C ALA A 108 6.96 -5.96 -8.62
N GLY A 109 8.04 -6.73 -8.38
CA GLY A 109 9.10 -6.90 -9.36
C GLY A 109 8.49 -7.21 -10.72
N THR A 110 8.99 -6.54 -11.75
CA THR A 110 8.75 -6.96 -13.12
C THR A 110 9.15 -8.42 -13.18
N VAL A 111 8.15 -9.31 -13.24
CA VAL A 111 8.38 -10.71 -13.58
C VAL A 111 9.07 -10.64 -14.94
N ARG A 112 10.39 -10.81 -14.97
CA ARG A 112 11.11 -11.10 -16.20
C ARG A 112 10.55 -12.44 -16.63
N ARG A 113 9.48 -12.44 -17.44
CA ARG A 113 9.14 -13.57 -18.30
C ARG A 113 10.32 -13.69 -19.24
N SER A 114 11.35 -14.42 -18.81
CA SER A 114 12.34 -14.98 -19.72
C SER A 114 11.55 -15.85 -20.68
N GLY A 115 11.30 -15.30 -21.87
CA GLY A 115 10.56 -15.96 -22.92
C GLY A 115 11.17 -17.32 -23.22
N PHE A 116 10.30 -18.30 -23.40
CA PHE A 116 10.64 -19.59 -23.94
C PHE A 116 11.25 -19.42 -25.34
N GLY A 117 12.43 -20.01 -25.55
CA GLY A 117 12.85 -20.55 -26.85
C GLY A 117 13.38 -19.56 -27.89
N SER A 118 14.68 -19.25 -27.83
CA SER A 118 15.43 -18.96 -29.06
C SER A 118 15.62 -20.29 -29.82
N THR A 119 14.77 -20.57 -30.80
CA THR A 119 15.07 -21.58 -31.83
C THR A 119 15.57 -20.85 -33.07
N SER A 120 16.89 -20.81 -33.23
CA SER A 120 17.53 -20.57 -34.52
C SER A 120 18.77 -21.46 -34.57
N ARG A 121 18.56 -22.76 -34.81
CA ARG A 121 19.63 -23.62 -35.32
C ARG A 121 19.65 -23.44 -36.84
N TYR A 122 20.60 -22.65 -37.31
CA TYR A 122 21.01 -22.65 -38.71
C TYR A 122 21.83 -23.93 -38.94
N HIS A 123 21.37 -24.83 -39.81
CA HIS A 123 22.17 -25.95 -40.31
C HIS A 123 22.54 -25.62 -41.75
N GLY A 124 23.78 -25.17 -41.97
CA GLY A 124 24.36 -25.07 -43.30
C GLY A 124 24.76 -26.46 -43.77
N VAL A 125 24.15 -26.94 -44.84
CA VAL A 125 24.61 -28.14 -45.56
C VAL A 125 25.48 -27.63 -46.70
N TYR A 126 26.78 -27.90 -46.62
CA TYR A 126 27.69 -27.78 -47.77
C TYR A 126 27.68 -29.11 -48.55
N SER A 127 27.80 -28.96 -49.87
CA SER A 127 27.72 -29.94 -50.95
C SER A 127 28.63 -31.16 -50.84
#